data_AF-B4KD45-F1
#
_entry.id   AF-B4KD45-F1
#
_cell.length_a   1.000
_cell.length_b   1.000
_cell.length_c   1.000
_cell.angle_alpha   90.00
_cell.angle_beta   90.00
_cell.angle_gamma   90.00
#
_symmetry.space_group_name_H-M   'P 1'
#
loop_
_entity.id
_entity.type
_entity.pdbx_description
1 polymer ?
#
loop_
_entity_poly.entity_id
_entity_poly.type
_entity_poly.pdbx_seq_one_letter_code
_entity_poly.pdbx_strand_id
1 'polypeptide(L)'
;MASLLKAATSSLRSTFLQARSIATSPPLLIKEIHERLENNALVFEGVNVVSPRSEKMLKPACTSNFCPECTLGLDIKHTDVLILSQYVRSDGCMLPRRITGLCHRQQKKMGALVTMAQKAGLMPNLNPSWSKKDPKKRFGWRKFNKYFIESTIKY
;
A
#
# COMPACT_ATOMS: atom_id res chain seq x y z
N MET A 1 13.66 48.72 52.14
CA MET A 1 13.90 48.61 50.69
C MET A 1 13.85 47.14 50.33
N ALA A 2 12.71 46.72 49.77
CA ALA A 2 12.39 45.34 49.44
C ALA A 2 13.21 44.86 48.23
N SER A 3 13.64 43.60 48.25
CA SER A 3 13.98 42.86 47.03
C SER A 3 13.50 41.42 47.18
N LEU A 4 12.27 41.19 46.72
CA LEU A 4 11.69 39.85 46.55
C LEU A 4 12.35 39.22 45.32
N LEU A 5 13.27 38.27 45.55
CA LEU A 5 13.77 37.39 44.50
C LEU A 5 12.67 36.37 44.16
N LYS A 6 11.99 36.59 43.03
CA LYS A 6 11.01 35.65 42.47
C LYS A 6 11.75 34.43 41.94
N ALA A 7 11.66 33.31 42.65
CA ALA A 7 12.06 32.01 42.12
C ALA A 7 11.08 31.60 41.01
N ALA A 8 11.53 31.69 39.75
CA ALA A 8 10.79 31.15 38.62
C ALA A 8 10.95 29.63 38.60
N THR A 9 9.99 28.90 39.17
CA THR A 9 9.90 27.45 38.98
C THR A 9 9.44 27.18 37.54
N SER A 10 10.39 27.06 36.61
CA SER A 10 10.09 26.55 35.28
C SER A 10 9.65 25.09 35.42
N SER A 11 8.35 24.84 35.41
CA SER A 11 7.84 23.48 35.28
C SER A 11 8.25 22.96 33.90
N LEU A 12 9.32 22.15 33.87
CA LEU A 12 9.64 21.33 32.72
C LEU A 12 8.53 20.29 32.60
N ARG A 13 7.43 20.64 31.91
CA ARG A 13 6.46 19.67 31.42
C ARG A 13 7.16 18.87 30.32
N SER A 14 7.90 17.84 30.72
CA SER A 14 8.24 16.75 29.81
C SER A 14 6.93 16.08 29.42
N THR A 15 6.36 16.50 28.30
CA THR A 15 5.37 15.70 27.57
C THR A 15 6.10 14.47 27.06
N PHE A 16 6.24 13.47 27.93
CA PHE A 16 6.40 12.10 27.49
C PHE A 16 5.16 11.77 26.65
N LEU A 17 5.29 11.91 25.33
CA LEU A 17 4.40 11.27 24.40
C LEU A 17 4.62 9.77 24.57
N GLN A 18 3.97 9.18 25.59
CA GLN A 18 3.77 7.75 25.66
C GLN A 18 2.89 7.38 24.47
N ALA A 19 3.53 7.03 23.36
CA ALA A 19 2.90 6.30 22.29
C ALA A 19 2.55 4.91 22.85
N ARG A 20 1.40 4.80 23.53
CA ARG A 20 0.86 3.52 23.95
C ARG A 20 0.45 2.75 22.70
N SER A 21 1.34 1.89 22.20
CA SER A 21 0.94 0.87 21.23
C SER A 21 0.13 -0.20 21.98
N ILE A 22 -1.17 -0.29 21.69
CA ILE A 22 -2.07 -1.29 22.28
C ILE A 22 -1.80 -2.71 21.71
N ALA A 23 -0.93 -2.83 20.70
CA ALA A 23 -0.57 -4.11 20.12
C ALA A 23 0.75 -4.63 20.72
N THR A 24 0.68 -5.78 21.39
CA THR A 24 1.83 -6.55 21.89
C THR A 24 2.46 -7.45 20.83
N SER A 25 1.79 -7.67 19.70
CA SER A 25 2.29 -8.50 18.61
C SER A 25 2.92 -7.64 17.50
N PRO A 26 4.09 -8.04 16.96
CA PRO A 26 4.59 -7.46 15.74
C PRO A 26 3.56 -7.70 14.62
N PRO A 27 3.30 -6.73 13.72
CA PRO A 27 2.41 -6.95 12.60
C PRO A 27 3.01 -8.05 11.70
N LEU A 28 2.45 -9.25 11.76
CA LEU A 28 2.83 -10.36 10.89
C LEU A 28 2.25 -10.07 9.51
N LEU A 29 3.12 -9.66 8.59
CA LEU A 29 2.73 -9.29 7.24
C LEU A 29 2.79 -10.52 6.33
N ILE A 30 1.59 -10.89 5.87
CA ILE A 30 1.24 -11.93 4.89
C ILE A 30 1.23 -13.35 5.47
N LYS A 31 0.03 -13.76 5.91
CA LYS A 31 -0.37 -15.15 6.14
C LYS A 31 -1.42 -15.51 5.12
N GLU A 32 -1.28 -16.65 4.47
CA GLU A 32 -2.42 -17.26 3.79
C GLU A 32 -3.26 -17.99 4.84
N ILE A 33 -4.58 -17.87 4.73
CA ILE A 33 -5.52 -18.62 5.56
C ILE A 33 -5.94 -19.83 4.72
N HIS A 34 -5.55 -21.03 5.16
CA HIS A 34 -5.94 -22.28 4.53
C HIS A 34 -7.15 -22.84 5.28
N GLU A 35 -8.20 -23.15 4.53
CA GLU A 35 -9.42 -23.79 5.04
C GLU A 35 -9.37 -25.27 4.68
N ARG A 36 -9.50 -26.15 5.69
CA ARG A 36 -9.57 -27.61 5.52
C ARG A 36 -10.84 -28.15 6.17
N LEU A 37 -11.51 -29.06 5.48
CA LEU A 37 -12.67 -29.80 5.99
C LEU A 37 -12.21 -31.20 6.39
N GLU A 38 -12.09 -31.47 7.68
CA GLU A 38 -11.70 -32.78 8.22
C GLU A 38 -12.80 -33.31 9.14
N ASN A 39 -13.33 -34.50 8.86
CA ASN A 39 -14.30 -35.19 9.71
C ASN A 39 -15.46 -34.31 10.20
N ASN A 40 -16.03 -33.52 9.27
CA ASN A 40 -17.13 -32.58 9.55
C ASN A 40 -16.76 -31.36 10.43
N ALA A 41 -15.47 -31.10 10.64
CA ALA A 41 -14.95 -29.89 11.27
C ALA A 41 -14.21 -29.02 10.24
N LEU A 42 -14.46 -27.70 10.30
CA LEU A 42 -13.75 -26.68 9.53
C LEU A 42 -12.51 -26.22 10.31
N VAL A 43 -11.32 -26.56 9.81
CA VAL A 43 -10.03 -26.20 10.40
C VAL A 43 -9.42 -25.06 9.59
N PHE A 44 -9.08 -23.96 10.27
CA PHE A 44 -8.40 -22.80 9.67
C PHE A 44 -6.94 -22.74 10.11
N GLU A 45 -6.02 -22.85 9.16
CA GLU A 45 -4.57 -22.79 9.40
C GLU A 45 -3.98 -21.49 8.84
N GLY A 46 -3.19 -20.79 9.65
CA GLY A 46 -2.45 -19.60 9.21
C GLY A 46 -1.03 -19.97 8.76
N VAL A 47 -0.82 -20.15 7.46
CA VAL A 47 0.48 -20.55 6.90
C VAL A 47 1.27 -19.31 6.49
N ASN A 48 2.53 -19.23 6.94
CA ASN A 48 3.46 -18.19 6.52
C ASN A 48 4.05 -18.58 5.15
N VAL A 49 3.57 -17.95 4.08
CA VAL A 49 4.05 -18.19 2.72
C VAL A 49 5.08 -17.14 2.35
N VAL A 50 6.25 -17.58 1.89
CA VAL A 50 7.30 -16.68 1.40
C VAL A 50 6.92 -16.15 0.02
N SER A 51 7.18 -14.87 -0.24
CA SER A 51 6.88 -14.30 -1.55
C SER A 51 7.75 -14.95 -2.65
N PRO A 52 7.18 -15.26 -3.82
CA PRO A 52 7.92 -15.85 -4.94
C PRO A 52 8.92 -14.87 -5.58
N ARG A 53 8.89 -13.59 -5.18
CA ARG A 53 9.76 -12.52 -5.70
C ARG A 53 10.92 -12.17 -4.77
N SER A 54 11.04 -12.87 -3.64
CA SER A 54 12.05 -12.62 -2.60
C SER A 54 13.47 -12.59 -3.17
N GLU A 55 13.79 -13.53 -4.07
CA GLU A 55 15.10 -13.62 -4.73
C GLU A 55 15.44 -12.42 -5.63
N LYS A 56 14.42 -11.74 -6.18
CA LYS A 56 14.57 -10.64 -7.15
C LYS A 56 14.45 -9.26 -6.51
N MET A 57 14.45 -9.18 -5.18
CA MET A 57 14.31 -7.89 -4.49
C MET A 57 15.56 -7.03 -4.68
N LEU A 58 15.33 -5.73 -4.90
CA LEU A 58 16.41 -4.75 -4.98
C LEU A 58 16.99 -4.53 -3.58
N LYS A 59 18.33 -4.53 -3.46
CA LYS A 59 19.03 -4.12 -2.23
C LYS A 59 18.51 -2.81 -1.60
N PRO A 60 18.25 -1.73 -2.37
CA PRO A 60 17.67 -0.51 -1.81
C PRO A 60 16.23 -0.68 -1.29
N ALA A 61 15.47 -1.65 -1.81
CA ALA A 61 14.12 -1.94 -1.32
C ALA A 61 14.10 -2.62 0.05
N CYS A 62 15.25 -3.14 0.51
CA CYS A 62 15.40 -3.69 1.86
C CYS A 62 15.60 -2.60 2.93
N THR A 63 15.75 -1.33 2.53
CA THR A 63 15.82 -0.21 3.48
C THR A 63 14.43 0.28 3.89
N SER A 64 14.30 0.89 5.08
CA SER A 64 13.00 1.21 5.69
C SER A 64 12.14 2.20 4.90
N ASN A 65 12.74 3.01 4.01
CA ASN A 65 12.06 4.03 3.23
C ASN A 65 12.47 3.93 1.76
N PHE A 66 11.77 3.09 1.00
CA PHE A 66 12.00 2.91 -0.43
C PHE A 66 10.93 3.64 -1.24
N CYS A 67 11.36 4.40 -2.25
CA CYS A 67 10.49 5.21 -3.10
C CYS A 67 10.99 5.11 -4.55
N PRO A 68 10.23 4.53 -5.50
CA PRO A 68 10.73 4.29 -6.85
C PRO A 68 11.26 5.53 -7.55
N GLU A 69 10.53 6.64 -7.48
CA GLU A 69 10.91 7.88 -8.15
C GLU A 69 11.97 8.66 -7.35
N CYS A 70 12.08 8.48 -6.03
CA CYS A 70 13.09 9.21 -5.23
C CYS A 70 14.43 8.47 -5.16
N THR A 71 14.39 7.15 -5.05
CA THR A 71 15.58 6.30 -4.88
C THR A 71 16.14 5.84 -6.23
N LEU A 72 15.27 5.49 -7.19
CA LEU A 72 15.70 4.98 -8.49
C LEU A 72 15.55 6.02 -9.62
N GLY A 73 14.90 7.16 -9.36
CA GLY A 73 14.65 8.17 -10.39
C GLY A 73 13.73 7.71 -11.51
N LEU A 74 12.93 6.66 -11.29
CA LEU A 74 12.05 6.10 -12.31
C LEU A 74 10.84 7.00 -12.55
N ASP A 75 10.62 7.38 -13.81
CA ASP A 75 9.36 7.98 -14.24
C ASP A 75 8.35 6.87 -14.57
N ILE A 76 7.32 6.74 -13.74
CA ILE A 76 6.35 5.64 -13.80
C ILE A 76 5.06 6.15 -14.46
N LYS A 77 4.63 5.44 -15.50
CA LYS A 77 3.41 5.70 -16.25
C LYS A 77 2.29 4.72 -15.86
N HIS A 78 1.06 5.06 -16.24
CA HIS A 78 -0.09 4.18 -15.98
C HIS A 78 -0.06 2.91 -16.87
N THR A 79 0.76 2.92 -17.91
CA THR A 79 1.04 1.79 -18.80
C THR A 79 1.97 0.74 -18.18
N ASP A 80 2.72 1.10 -17.14
CA ASP A 80 3.78 0.26 -16.57
C ASP A 80 3.20 -0.76 -15.58
N VAL A 81 2.37 -1.66 -16.11
CA VAL A 81 1.59 -2.64 -15.35
C VAL A 81 2.47 -3.55 -14.48
N LEU A 82 3.68 -3.87 -14.95
CA LEU A 82 4.62 -4.73 -14.21
C LEU A 82 5.11 -4.08 -12.92
N ILE A 83 5.23 -2.75 -12.89
CA ILE A 83 5.60 -1.99 -11.69
C ILE A 83 4.35 -1.77 -10.83
N LEU A 84 3.25 -1.33 -11.43
CA LEU A 84 2.02 -1.03 -10.70
C LEU A 84 1.42 -2.25 -10.00
N SER A 85 1.49 -3.43 -10.62
CA SER A 85 1.00 -4.69 -10.03
C SER A 85 1.71 -5.10 -8.75
N GLN A 86 2.90 -4.56 -8.46
CA GLN A 86 3.63 -4.84 -7.21
C GLN A 86 3.01 -4.13 -6.01
N TYR A 87 2.31 -3.00 -6.23
CA TYR A 87 1.69 -2.18 -5.18
C TYR A 87 0.21 -2.51 -4.94
N VAL A 88 -0.29 -3.58 -5.57
CA VAL A 88 -1.71 -3.93 -5.62
C VAL A 88 -1.90 -5.37 -5.15
N ARG A 89 -3.02 -5.64 -4.46
CA ARG A 89 -3.42 -6.98 -4.02
C ARG A 89 -3.94 -7.83 -5.19
N SER A 90 -4.21 -9.11 -4.92
CA SER A 90 -4.94 -10.01 -5.82
C SER A 90 -6.26 -9.42 -6.33
N ASP A 91 -6.93 -8.61 -5.51
CA ASP A 91 -8.27 -8.07 -5.78
C ASP A 91 -8.24 -6.70 -6.48
N GLY A 92 -7.05 -6.18 -6.81
CA GLY A 92 -6.93 -4.91 -7.50
C GLY A 92 -6.95 -3.70 -6.54
N CYS A 93 -7.14 -3.93 -5.24
CA CYS A 93 -7.01 -2.89 -4.24
C CYS A 93 -5.53 -2.54 -3.98
N MET A 94 -5.26 -1.25 -3.85
CA MET A 94 -3.92 -0.73 -3.58
C MET A 94 -3.46 -1.08 -2.13
N LEU A 95 -2.18 -1.42 -1.94
CA LEU A 95 -1.59 -1.77 -0.64
C LEU A 95 -1.37 -0.55 0.29
N PRO A 96 -1.73 -0.62 1.58
CA PRO A 96 -1.62 0.55 2.46
C PRO A 96 -0.17 1.05 2.61
N ARG A 97 -0.01 2.37 2.81
CA ARG A 97 1.31 3.06 2.86
C ARG A 97 2.31 2.44 3.84
N ARG A 98 1.81 1.97 4.99
CA ARG A 98 2.62 1.31 6.03
C ARG A 98 3.29 0.02 5.55
N ILE A 99 2.80 -0.57 4.44
CA ILE A 99 3.31 -1.80 3.84
C ILE A 99 4.18 -1.48 2.63
N THR A 100 3.75 -0.53 1.79
CA THR A 100 4.47 -0.16 0.58
C THR A 100 5.75 0.63 0.87
N GLY A 101 5.87 1.28 2.03
CA GLY A 101 7.04 2.08 2.39
C GLY A 101 7.19 3.39 1.61
N LEU A 102 6.17 3.78 0.83
CA LEU A 102 6.22 4.97 -0.01
C LEU A 102 6.01 6.26 0.78
N CYS A 103 6.63 7.34 0.29
CA CYS A 103 6.32 8.72 0.67
C CYS A 103 4.85 9.02 0.40
N HIS A 104 4.26 9.94 1.18
CA HIS A 104 2.85 10.31 1.04
C HIS A 104 2.48 10.76 -0.39
N ARG A 105 3.33 11.60 -1.00
CA ARG A 105 3.15 12.09 -2.38
C ARG A 105 3.17 10.95 -3.39
N GLN A 106 4.13 10.03 -3.27
CA GLN A 106 4.23 8.88 -4.18
C GLN A 106 3.09 7.90 -3.99
N GLN A 107 2.66 7.65 -2.76
CA GLN A 107 1.49 6.81 -2.50
C GLN A 107 0.24 7.33 -3.23
N LYS A 108 0.02 8.66 -3.20
CA LYS A 108 -1.09 9.30 -3.92
C LYS A 108 -0.92 9.21 -5.43
N LYS A 109 0.29 9.45 -5.95
CA LYS A 109 0.63 9.30 -7.38
C LYS A 109 0.39 7.86 -7.87
N MET A 110 0.91 6.86 -7.15
CA MET A 110 0.71 5.44 -7.46
C MET A 110 -0.77 5.05 -7.42
N GLY A 111 -1.53 5.53 -6.42
CA GLY A 111 -2.97 5.29 -6.36
C GLY A 111 -3.73 5.83 -7.58
N ALA A 112 -3.35 7.02 -8.05
CA ALA A 112 -3.92 7.60 -9.28
C ALA A 112 -3.55 6.77 -10.52
N LEU A 113 -2.27 6.38 -10.67
CA LEU A 113 -1.78 5.58 -11.79
C LEU A 113 -2.46 4.20 -11.85
N VAL A 114 -2.59 3.50 -10.71
CA VAL A 114 -3.31 2.22 -10.62
C VAL A 114 -4.77 2.40 -11.06
N THR A 115 -5.43 3.47 -10.59
CA THR A 115 -6.82 3.76 -10.95
C THR A 115 -6.97 4.02 -12.45
N MET A 116 -6.01 4.73 -13.06
CA MET A 116 -5.98 4.95 -14.50
C MET A 116 -5.78 3.64 -15.26
N ALA A 117 -4.80 2.82 -14.87
CA ALA A 117 -4.50 1.53 -15.50
C ALA A 117 -5.71 0.58 -15.47
N GLN A 118 -6.40 0.48 -14.33
CA GLN A 118 -7.61 -0.32 -14.18
C GLN A 118 -8.75 0.18 -15.06
N LYS A 119 -8.97 1.50 -15.09
CA LYS A 119 -10.00 2.12 -15.94
C LYS A 119 -9.71 1.94 -17.43
N ALA A 120 -8.44 2.04 -17.83
CA ALA A 120 -7.97 1.76 -19.18
C ALA A 120 -8.09 0.27 -19.55
N GLY A 121 -8.19 -0.63 -18.56
CA GLY A 121 -8.36 -2.07 -18.79
C GLY A 121 -7.03 -2.82 -18.93
N LEU A 122 -5.92 -2.25 -18.46
CA LEU A 122 -4.58 -2.84 -18.57
C LEU A 122 -4.32 -3.94 -17.54
N MET A 123 -5.12 -4.03 -16.48
CA MET A 123 -4.94 -4.97 -15.35
C MET A 123 -6.18 -5.85 -15.11
N PRO A 124 -6.64 -6.65 -16.09
CA PRO A 124 -7.85 -7.47 -15.93
C PRO A 124 -7.68 -8.62 -14.93
N ASN A 125 -6.47 -9.14 -14.79
CA ASN A 125 -6.15 -10.33 -13.98
C ASN A 125 -6.34 -10.11 -12.48
N LEU A 126 -6.13 -8.88 -12.01
CA LEU A 126 -6.22 -8.53 -10.59
C LEU A 126 -7.64 -8.10 -10.17
N ASN A 127 -8.65 -8.22 -11.02
CA ASN A 127 -10.00 -7.86 -10.59
C ASN A 127 -10.67 -9.02 -9.82
N PRO A 128 -11.52 -8.72 -8.83
CA PRO A 128 -12.17 -9.76 -8.03
C PRO A 128 -13.06 -10.65 -8.91
N SER A 129 -13.32 -11.88 -8.47
CA SER A 129 -14.02 -12.91 -9.25
C SER A 129 -15.38 -12.45 -9.81
N TRP A 130 -16.15 -11.72 -9.00
CA TRP A 130 -17.47 -11.18 -9.37
C TRP A 130 -17.41 -10.03 -10.38
N SER A 131 -16.25 -9.44 -10.59
CA SER A 131 -16.08 -8.41 -11.61
C SER A 131 -16.03 -9.06 -12.99
N LYS A 132 -16.70 -8.44 -13.97
CA LYS A 132 -16.63 -8.84 -15.37
C LYS A 132 -15.24 -8.45 -15.91
N LYS A 133 -14.19 -9.24 -15.60
CA LYS A 133 -12.76 -8.98 -15.87
C LYS A 133 -12.51 -8.36 -17.25
N ASP A 134 -13.29 -8.77 -18.24
CA ASP A 134 -13.36 -8.18 -19.58
C ASP A 134 -13.84 -6.71 -19.58
N PRO A 135 -12.99 -5.75 -20.01
CA PRO A 135 -13.37 -4.34 -20.05
C PRO A 135 -14.64 -4.05 -20.87
N LYS A 136 -14.86 -4.80 -21.97
CA LYS A 136 -16.03 -4.65 -22.86
C LYS A 136 -17.37 -5.00 -22.20
N LYS A 137 -17.36 -5.80 -21.12
CA LYS A 137 -18.57 -6.24 -20.41
C LYS A 137 -18.97 -5.30 -19.26
N ARG A 138 -18.23 -4.19 -19.05
CA ARG A 138 -18.52 -3.21 -18.00
C ARG A 138 -19.82 -2.45 -18.26
N PHE A 139 -20.45 -1.98 -17.19
CA PHE A 139 -21.72 -1.27 -17.25
C PHE A 139 -21.58 0.14 -17.86
N GLY A 140 -22.54 0.49 -18.73
CA GLY A 140 -22.67 1.82 -19.31
C GLY A 140 -21.47 2.27 -20.14
N TRP A 141 -21.06 3.51 -19.95
CA TRP A 141 -19.95 4.14 -20.67
C TRP A 141 -18.57 3.57 -20.31
N ARG A 142 -18.47 2.74 -19.25
CA ARG A 142 -17.18 2.16 -18.80
C ARG A 142 -16.67 1.05 -19.72
N LYS A 143 -17.49 0.57 -20.66
CA LYS A 143 -17.12 -0.43 -21.67
C LYS A 143 -16.24 0.11 -22.80
N PHE A 144 -16.27 1.43 -23.00
CA PHE A 144 -15.51 2.08 -24.04
C PHE A 144 -14.05 2.25 -23.64
N ASN A 145 -13.16 2.18 -24.62
CA ASN A 145 -11.71 2.35 -24.41
C ASN A 145 -11.43 3.74 -23.85
N LYS A 146 -10.58 3.80 -22.83
CA LYS A 146 -10.19 5.05 -22.17
C LYS A 146 -8.68 5.11 -22.06
N TYR A 147 -8.14 6.25 -22.42
CA TYR A 147 -6.73 6.54 -22.35
C TYR A 147 -6.53 7.73 -21.40
N PHE A 148 -5.39 7.75 -20.72
CA PHE A 148 -5.05 8.81 -19.78
C PHE A 148 -3.75 9.47 -20.18
N ILE A 149 -3.62 10.73 -19.80
CA ILE A 149 -2.38 11.49 -19.91
C ILE A 149 -1.92 11.74 -18.47
N GLU A 150 -0.68 11.38 -18.16
CA GLU A 150 -0.12 11.44 -16.82
C GLU A 150 0.09 12.87 -16.32
N SER A 151 0.27 13.83 -17.24
CA SER A 151 0.41 15.25 -16.89
C SER A 151 -0.82 15.82 -16.19
N THR A 152 -1.98 15.18 -16.33
CA THR A 152 -3.24 15.58 -15.71
C THR A 152 -3.33 15.19 -14.22
N ILE A 153 -2.37 14.41 -13.70
CA ILE A 153 -2.35 13.97 -12.29
C ILE A 153 -2.06 15.18 -11.39
N LYS A 154 -3.04 15.58 -10.57
CA LYS A 154 -2.86 16.55 -9.48
C LYS A 154 -2.41 15.83 -8.21
N TYR A 155 -1.18 16.09 -7.77
CA TYR A 155 -0.65 15.57 -6.50
C TYR A 155 -1.09 16.43 -5.32
#